data_AF-A0AB36RGN6-F1
#
_entry.id   AF-A0AB36RGN6-F1
#
_cell.length_a   1.000
_cell.length_b   1.000
_cell.length_c   1.000
_cell.angle_alpha   90.00
_cell.angle_beta   90.00
_cell.angle_gamma   90.00
#
_symmetry.space_group_name_H-M   'P 1'
#
loop_
_entity.id
_entity.type
_entity.pdbx_description
1 polymer ?
#
loop_
_entity_poly.entity_id
_entity_poly.type
_entity_poly.pdbx_seq_one_letter_code
_entity_poly.pdbx_strand_id
1 'polypeptide(L)'
;MTEEATPLPETVQWLRYRPLKYDDWGIIRHGDSDHIFAVVRRPLSEEEAAVHRHAGTDPFEQLARALMDAASPPKPQEGVVEALREALTNMKAAFDGLRPMPLVMEPIAKRLSDDAAAALALAGDQP
;
A
#
# COMPACT_ATOMS: atom_id res chain seq x y z
N MET A 1 -34.49 7.97 -21.89
CA MET A 1 -33.32 7.23 -21.38
C MET A 1 -32.84 8.05 -20.21
N THR A 2 -33.24 7.66 -19.01
CA THR A 2 -32.92 8.38 -17.77
C THR A 2 -31.60 7.78 -17.29
N GLU A 3 -30.52 8.55 -17.33
CA GLU A 3 -29.27 8.15 -16.69
C GLU A 3 -29.52 8.04 -15.19
N GLU A 4 -29.68 6.79 -14.73
CA GLU A 4 -29.65 6.45 -13.32
C GLU A 4 -28.22 6.73 -12.84
N ALA A 5 -28.03 7.86 -12.16
CA ALA A 5 -26.76 8.19 -11.53
C ALA A 5 -26.45 7.09 -10.51
N THR A 6 -25.46 6.25 -10.83
CA THR A 6 -24.90 5.29 -9.88
C THR A 6 -24.54 6.05 -8.61
N PRO A 7 -25.14 5.74 -7.44
CA PRO A 7 -24.78 6.42 -6.22
C PRO A 7 -23.29 6.21 -5.98
N LEU A 8 -22.57 7.32 -5.80
CA LEU A 8 -21.17 7.29 -5.38
C LEU A 8 -21.06 6.32 -4.19
N PRO A 9 -20.05 5.43 -4.16
CA PRO A 9 -19.90 4.51 -3.04
C PRO A 9 -19.89 5.34 -1.77
N GLU A 10 -20.80 5.02 -0.85
CA GLU A 10 -20.75 5.53 0.52
C GLU A 10 -19.30 5.47 0.95
N THR A 11 -18.74 6.60 1.38
CA THR A 11 -17.34 6.69 1.80
C THR A 11 -17.05 5.50 2.69
N VAL A 12 -16.30 4.51 2.18
CA VAL A 12 -16.04 3.27 2.92
C VAL A 12 -15.24 3.71 4.12
N GLN A 13 -15.92 3.80 5.27
CA GLN A 13 -15.31 4.24 6.50
C GLN A 13 -14.32 3.14 6.88
N TRP A 14 -13.04 3.40 6.66
CA TRP A 14 -11.95 2.41 6.76
C TRP A 14 -11.82 1.82 8.18
N LEU A 15 -12.42 2.45 9.18
CA LEU A 15 -12.66 1.91 10.52
C LEU A 15 -14.15 1.97 10.89
N ARG A 16 -14.61 0.97 11.63
CA ARG A 16 -15.97 0.86 12.18
C ARG A 16 -15.91 0.60 13.67
N TYR A 17 -16.76 1.31 14.43
CA TYR A 17 -16.92 1.09 15.86
C TYR A 17 -18.01 0.06 16.12
N ARG A 18 -17.63 -1.06 16.76
CA ARG A 18 -18.52 -2.17 17.14
C ARG A 18 -19.55 -2.60 16.06
N PRO A 19 -19.12 -2.91 14.82
CA PRO A 19 -20.06 -3.27 13.75
C PRO A 19 -20.75 -4.62 13.97
N LEU A 20 -20.23 -5.50 14.84
CA LEU A 20 -20.80 -6.83 15.08
C LEU A 20 -21.68 -6.87 16.33
N LYS A 21 -22.71 -7.72 16.31
CA LYS A 21 -23.67 -7.90 17.42
C LYS A 21 -23.01 -8.23 18.77
N TYR A 22 -21.87 -8.93 18.74
CA TYR A 22 -21.15 -9.41 19.93
C TYR A 22 -19.84 -8.66 20.16
N ASP A 23 -19.67 -7.46 19.58
CA ASP A 23 -18.51 -6.64 19.87
C ASP A 23 -18.59 -6.07 21.29
N ASP A 24 -17.56 -6.34 22.07
CA ASP A 24 -17.33 -5.71 23.36
C ASP A 24 -17.13 -4.19 23.22
N TRP A 25 -17.33 -3.50 24.34
CA TRP A 25 -17.07 -2.06 24.43
C TRP A 25 -15.63 -1.72 24.05
N GLY A 26 -15.49 -0.64 23.27
CA GLY A 26 -14.19 -0.15 22.81
C GLY A 26 -13.59 -0.87 21.60
N ILE A 27 -14.24 -1.89 21.01
CA ILE A 27 -13.72 -2.56 19.81
C ILE A 27 -13.86 -1.66 18.56
N ILE A 28 -12.74 -1.47 17.87
CA ILE A 28 -12.66 -0.85 16.55
C ILE A 28 -12.19 -1.92 15.56
N ARG A 29 -12.94 -2.09 14.46
CA ARG A 29 -12.61 -3.03 13.37
C ARG A 29 -12.33 -2.28 12.08
N HIS A 30 -11.69 -2.97 11.15
CA HIS A 30 -11.57 -2.47 9.79
C HIS A 30 -12.94 -2.36 9.10
N GLY A 31 -13.04 -1.42 8.16
CA GLY A 31 -14.27 -1.08 7.45
C GLY A 31 -14.83 -2.21 6.58
N ASP A 32 -13.95 -3.00 6.00
CA ASP A 32 -14.24 -4.04 5.01
C ASP A 32 -14.03 -5.46 5.54
N SER A 33 -13.56 -5.61 6.78
CA SER A 33 -13.25 -6.91 7.36
C SER A 33 -13.69 -7.01 8.82
N ASP A 34 -13.77 -8.26 9.28
CA ASP A 34 -14.02 -8.58 10.69
C ASP A 34 -12.74 -8.55 11.51
N HIS A 35 -11.65 -7.98 11.01
CA HIS A 35 -10.40 -7.88 11.77
C HIS A 35 -10.47 -6.72 12.76
N ILE A 36 -10.03 -6.99 14.00
CA ILE A 36 -9.89 -5.97 15.03
C ILE A 36 -8.68 -5.11 14.68
N PHE A 37 -8.92 -3.80 14.55
CA PHE A 37 -7.87 -2.80 14.38
C PHE A 37 -7.30 -2.39 15.74
N ALA A 38 -8.19 -2.07 16.69
CA ALA A 38 -7.81 -1.62 18.02
C ALA A 38 -8.90 -1.92 19.07
N VAL A 39 -8.50 -1.91 20.34
CA VAL A 39 -9.41 -1.98 21.48
C VAL A 39 -9.12 -0.81 22.41
N VAL A 40 -10.11 0.05 22.59
CA VAL A 40 -10.02 1.20 23.49
C VAL A 40 -10.37 0.77 24.90
N ARG A 41 -9.43 0.99 25.83
CA ARG A 41 -9.62 0.67 27.26
C ARG A 41 -9.07 1.82 28.11
N ARG A 42 -9.73 2.06 29.24
CA ARG A 42 -9.16 2.76 30.39
C ARG A 42 -9.49 1.98 31.66
N PRO A 43 -8.72 2.15 32.74
CA PRO A 43 -9.14 1.68 34.05
C PRO A 43 -10.55 2.20 34.37
N LEU A 44 -11.46 1.29 34.68
CA LEU A 44 -12.83 1.57 35.07
C LEU A 44 -13.06 0.89 36.43
N SER A 45 -13.59 1.61 37.42
CA SER A 45 -13.99 0.94 38.67
C SER A 45 -15.21 0.06 38.42
N GLU A 46 -15.42 -0.95 39.28
CA GLU A 46 -16.59 -1.83 39.15
C GLU A 46 -17.91 -1.07 39.31
N GLU A 47 -17.92 -0.04 40.17
CA GLU A 47 -19.07 0.84 40.37
C GLU A 47 -19.39 1.64 39.10
N GLU A 48 -18.37 2.24 38.47
CA GLU A 48 -18.52 2.97 37.21
C GLU A 48 -18.96 2.02 36.08
N ALA A 49 -18.36 0.83 36.01
CA ALA A 49 -18.75 -0.21 35.07
C ALA A 49 -20.21 -0.66 35.26
N ALA A 50 -20.69 -0.74 36.50
CA ALA A 50 -22.06 -1.12 36.83
C ALA A 50 -23.06 -0.06 36.37
N VAL A 51 -22.74 1.24 36.56
CA VAL A 51 -23.56 2.35 36.07
C VAL A 51 -23.74 2.28 34.56
N HIS A 52 -22.64 2.11 33.81
CA HIS A 52 -22.70 2.01 32.36
C HIS A 52 -23.45 0.76 31.89
N ARG A 53 -23.29 -0.38 32.57
CA ARG A 53 -24.03 -1.62 32.26
C ARG A 53 -25.52 -1.44 32.50
N HIS A 54 -25.91 -0.81 33.60
CA HIS A 54 -27.31 -0.55 33.92
C HIS A 54 -27.95 0.44 32.95
N ALA A 55 -27.21 1.47 32.54
CA ALA A 55 -27.67 2.47 31.59
C ALA A 55 -27.60 2.00 30.12
N GLY A 56 -26.94 0.89 29.82
CA GLY A 56 -26.72 0.41 28.45
C GLY A 56 -25.81 1.30 27.61
N THR A 57 -25.00 2.15 28.25
CA THR A 57 -24.11 3.12 27.60
C THR A 57 -22.67 2.60 27.51
N ASP A 58 -21.98 2.85 26.39
CA ASP A 58 -20.58 2.47 26.21
C ASP A 58 -19.64 3.61 26.68
N PRO A 59 -18.83 3.42 27.73
CA PRO A 59 -17.95 4.46 28.26
C PRO A 59 -16.78 4.81 27.33
N PHE A 60 -16.50 4.00 26.31
CA PHE A 60 -15.36 4.20 25.41
C PHE A 60 -15.77 4.75 24.03
N GLU A 61 -17.07 4.88 23.74
CA GLU A 61 -17.55 5.26 22.40
C GLU A 61 -16.98 6.61 21.95
N GLN A 62 -17.03 7.63 22.80
CA GLN A 62 -16.55 8.96 22.45
C GLN A 62 -15.04 8.96 22.15
N LEU A 63 -14.26 8.25 22.96
CA LEU A 63 -12.81 8.13 22.78
C LEU A 63 -12.48 7.33 21.52
N ALA A 64 -13.21 6.25 21.25
CA ALA A 64 -13.03 5.44 20.05
C ALA A 64 -13.32 6.23 18.78
N ARG A 65 -14.39 7.04 18.77
CA ARG A 65 -14.70 7.93 17.65
C ARG A 65 -13.59 8.95 17.41
N ALA A 66 -13.10 9.60 18.47
CA ALA A 66 -11.98 10.54 18.36
C ALA A 66 -10.70 9.87 17.81
N LEU A 67 -10.44 8.62 18.20
CA LEU A 67 -9.29 7.86 17.71
C LEU A 67 -9.45 7.48 16.23
N MET A 68 -10.65 7.08 15.80
CA MET A 68 -10.95 6.80 14.40
C MET A 68 -10.80 8.06 13.52
N ASP A 69 -11.26 9.21 14.01
CA ASP A 69 -11.12 10.49 13.30
C ASP A 69 -9.65 10.88 13.18
N ALA A 70 -8.87 10.76 14.26
CA ALA A 70 -7.44 11.06 14.26
C ALA A 70 -6.62 10.11 13.38
N ALA A 71 -7.01 8.84 13.31
CA ALA A 71 -6.31 7.85 12.51
C ALA A 71 -6.69 7.92 11.02
N SER A 72 -7.72 8.69 10.66
CA SER A 72 -8.20 8.74 9.29
C SER A 72 -7.12 9.27 8.35
N PRO A 73 -6.84 8.55 7.25
CA PRO A 73 -5.79 8.97 6.33
C PRO A 73 -6.11 10.38 5.82
N PRO A 74 -5.09 11.25 5.68
CA PRO A 74 -5.30 12.57 5.14
C PRO A 74 -5.99 12.42 3.78
N LYS A 75 -7.02 13.24 3.54
CA LYS A 75 -7.65 13.31 2.22
C LYS A 75 -6.54 13.55 1.19
N PRO A 76 -6.47 12.75 0.10
CA PRO A 76 -5.53 13.03 -0.96
C PRO A 76 -5.69 14.49 -1.36
N GLN A 77 -4.63 15.28 -1.27
CA GLN A 77 -4.68 16.66 -1.75
C GLN A 77 -5.00 16.60 -3.25
N GLU A 78 -5.95 17.43 -3.70
CA GLU A 78 -6.31 17.52 -5.11
C GLU A 78 -5.04 17.68 -5.96
N GLY A 79 -4.88 16.82 -6.96
CA GLY A 79 -3.74 16.83 -7.86
C GLY A 79 -2.60 15.87 -7.50
N VAL A 80 -2.51 15.33 -6.28
CA VAL A 80 -1.46 14.33 -5.94
C VAL A 80 -1.71 13.00 -6.65
N VAL A 81 -2.97 12.58 -6.75
CA VAL A 81 -3.35 11.34 -7.45
C VAL A 81 -3.10 11.46 -8.95
N GLU A 82 -3.47 12.60 -9.54
CA GLU A 82 -3.24 12.93 -10.94
C GLU A 82 -1.74 13.03 -11.26
N ALA A 83 -0.95 13.70 -10.41
CA ALA A 83 0.50 13.79 -10.56
C ALA A 83 1.18 12.41 -10.46
N LEU A 84 0.72 11.55 -9.54
CA LEU A 84 1.22 10.18 -9.43
C LEU A 84 0.85 9.35 -10.65
N ARG A 85 -0.39 9.48 -11.15
CA ARG A 85 -0.84 8.80 -12.36
C ARG A 85 0.00 9.20 -13.57
N GLU A 86 0.23 10.49 -13.75
CA GLU A 86 1.06 11.02 -14.84
C GLU A 86 2.52 10.54 -14.72
N ALA A 87 3.10 10.54 -13.52
CA ALA A 87 4.43 10.02 -13.27
C ALA A 87 4.56 8.52 -13.63
N LEU A 88 3.56 7.71 -13.27
CA LEU A 88 3.51 6.28 -13.62
C LEU A 88 3.39 6.08 -15.13
N THR A 89 2.55 6.87 -15.81
CA THR A 89 2.43 6.85 -17.27
C THR A 89 3.76 7.19 -17.94
N ASN A 90 4.44 8.24 -17.48
CA ASN A 90 5.73 8.66 -18.02
C ASN A 90 6.83 7.62 -17.78
N MET A 91 6.86 6.99 -16.60
CA MET A 91 7.81 5.93 -16.28
C MET A 91 7.59 4.69 -17.16
N LYS A 92 6.34 4.31 -17.40
CA LYS A 92 6.02 3.21 -18.31
C LYS A 92 6.46 3.52 -19.74
N ALA A 93 6.19 4.72 -20.24
CA ALA A 93 6.63 5.13 -21.58
C ALA A 93 8.17 5.12 -21.70
N ALA A 94 8.88 5.56 -20.65
CA ALA A 94 10.34 5.51 -20.61
C ALA A 94 10.85 4.05 -20.64
N PHE A 95 10.22 3.15 -19.87
CA PHE A 95 10.59 1.73 -19.85
C PHE A 95 10.31 1.04 -21.20
N ASP A 96 9.15 1.27 -21.80
CA ASP A 96 8.79 0.72 -23.11
C ASP A 96 9.70 1.28 -24.23
N GLY A 97 10.23 2.50 -24.05
CA GLY A 97 11.19 3.14 -24.94
C GLY A 97 12.64 2.67 -24.80
N LEU A 98 12.97 1.90 -23.74
CA LEU A 98 14.27 1.25 -23.62
C LEU A 98 14.35 0.14 -24.65
N ARG A 99 15.06 0.39 -25.77
CA ARG A 99 15.41 -0.67 -26.70
C ARG A 99 16.25 -1.71 -25.95
N PRO A 100 15.94 -3.02 -26.07
CA PRO A 100 16.83 -4.03 -25.53
C PRO A 100 18.20 -3.83 -26.19
N MET A 101 19.25 -3.60 -25.38
CA MET A 101 20.61 -3.66 -25.90
C MET A 101 20.79 -5.06 -26.49
N PRO A 102 21.25 -5.20 -27.74
CA PRO A 102 21.64 -6.51 -28.23
C PRO A 102 22.79 -6.97 -27.33
N LEU A 103 22.53 -7.95 -26.47
CA LEU A 103 23.60 -8.72 -25.85
C LEU A 103 24.31 -9.45 -26.98
N VAL A 104 25.35 -8.82 -27.54
CA VAL A 104 26.26 -9.46 -28.48
C VAL A 104 27.07 -10.46 -27.66
N MET A 105 26.49 -11.65 -27.48
CA MET A 105 27.16 -12.82 -26.89
C MET A 105 28.11 -13.41 -27.94
N GLU A 106 29.15 -12.67 -28.31
CA GLU A 106 30.30 -13.32 -28.92
C GLU A 106 30.91 -14.28 -27.89
N PRO A 107 31.16 -15.56 -28.24
CA PRO A 107 31.84 -16.47 -27.32
C PRO A 107 33.18 -15.85 -26.97
N ILE A 108 33.40 -15.53 -25.69
CA ILE A 108 34.67 -15.00 -25.17
C ILE A 108 35.85 -15.88 -25.62
N ALA A 109 35.61 -17.19 -25.77
CA ALA A 109 36.56 -18.15 -26.31
C ALA A 109 37.06 -17.83 -27.73
N LYS A 110 36.23 -17.26 -28.61
CA LYS A 110 36.62 -16.91 -29.98
C LYS A 110 37.52 -15.66 -29.99
N ARG A 111 37.16 -14.64 -29.21
CA ARG A 111 37.98 -13.43 -29.03
C ARG A 111 39.37 -13.73 -28.47
N LEU A 112 39.43 -14.56 -27.42
CA LEU A 112 40.70 -14.98 -26.84
C LEU A 112 41.55 -15.83 -27.79
N SER A 113 40.91 -16.66 -28.63
CA SER A 113 41.60 -17.46 -29.65
C SER A 113 42.20 -16.58 -30.75
N ASP A 114 41.43 -15.60 -31.25
CA ASP A 114 41.87 -14.71 -32.33
C ASP A 114 42.99 -13.76 -31.84
N ASP A 115 42.90 -13.26 -30.61
CA ASP A 115 43.94 -12.42 -29.99
C ASP A 115 45.23 -13.22 -29.69
N ALA A 116 45.12 -14.48 -29.25
CA ALA A 116 46.27 -15.35 -29.05
C ALA A 116 46.95 -15.73 -30.37
N ALA A 117 46.18 -15.97 -31.44
CA ALA A 117 46.71 -16.24 -32.77
C ALA A 117 47.45 -15.02 -33.35
N ALA A 118 46.91 -13.81 -33.13
CA ALA A 118 47.55 -12.56 -33.54
C ALA A 118 48.86 -12.29 -32.78
N ALA A 119 48.89 -12.54 -31.46
CA ALA A 119 50.09 -12.38 -30.65
C ALA A 119 51.20 -13.36 -31.02
N LEU A 120 50.85 -14.60 -31.40
CA LEU A 120 51.83 -15.61 -31.82
C LEU A 120 52.40 -15.34 -33.22
N ALA A 121 51.57 -14.81 -34.13
CA ALA A 121 52.01 -14.40 -35.46
C ALA A 121 52.99 -13.21 -35.42
N LEU A 122 52.82 -12.30 -34.45
CA LEU A 122 53.74 -11.18 -34.21
C LEU A 122 55.07 -11.61 -33.55
N ALA A 123 55.08 -12.73 -32.82
CA ALA A 123 56.27 -13.25 -32.14
C ALA A 123 57.15 -14.16 -33.03
N GLY A 124 56.63 -14.61 -34.18
CA GLY A 124 57.34 -15.49 -35.12
C GLY A 124 58.20 -14.79 -36.18
N ASP A 125 58.22 -13.46 -36.21
CA ASP A 125 58.96 -12.65 -37.20
C ASP A 125 59.89 -11.63 -36.50
N GLN A 126 60.81 -12.15 -35.70
CA GLN A 126 61.97 -11.41 -35.19
C GLN A 126 63.23 -12.19 -35.61
N PRO A 127 64.10 -11.66 -36.48
CA PRO A 127 65.34 -12.30 -36.90
C PRO A 127 66.40 -12.38 -35.78
#